data_AF-A0A0M1J7A5-F1
#
_entry.id   AF-A0A0M1J7A5-F1
#
_cell.length_a   1.000
_cell.length_b   1.000
_cell.length_c   1.000
_cell.angle_alpha   90.00
_cell.angle_beta   90.00
_cell.angle_gamma   90.00
#
_symmetry.space_group_name_H-M   'P 1'
#
loop_
_entity.id
_entity.type
_entity.pdbx_description
1 polymer ?
#
loop_
_entity_poly.entity_id
_entity_poly.type
_entity_poly.pdbx_seq_one_letter_code
_entity_poly.pdbx_strand_id
1 'polypeptide(L)'
;MSDQKSRRTFMEQSGKLILGAMLGSHIATASANESAPQDASTVDATTELCATCEYWGGIRQISEDTKTVTGTGMGWCNNPKSRNYRKMTKPDAGTMIAWKQWGALS
;
A
#
# COMPACT_ATOMS: atom_id res chain seq x y z
N MET A 1 2.96 7.82 -36.16
CA MET A 1 1.91 7.22 -35.30
C MET A 1 2.38 5.80 -34.99
N SER A 2 3.45 5.59 -34.23
CA SER A 2 3.71 5.87 -32.80
C SER A 2 3.48 4.61 -31.96
N ASP A 3 4.60 4.13 -31.40
CA ASP A 3 4.75 3.31 -30.20
C ASP A 3 4.09 1.92 -30.09
N GLN A 4 4.76 0.93 -30.68
CA GLN A 4 4.61 -0.49 -30.32
C GLN A 4 5.98 -1.16 -30.07
N LYS A 5 6.91 -0.46 -29.40
CA LYS A 5 8.27 -0.98 -29.17
C LYS A 5 8.64 -1.23 -27.71
N SER A 6 7.72 -1.09 -26.75
CA SER A 6 8.04 -1.09 -25.31
C SER A 6 7.39 -2.18 -24.46
N ARG A 7 7.01 -3.34 -25.02
CA ARG A 7 6.33 -4.40 -24.24
C ARG A 7 6.81 -5.84 -24.49
N ARG A 8 7.93 -6.04 -25.18
CA ARG A 8 8.44 -7.39 -25.53
C ARG A 8 9.90 -7.65 -25.14
N THR A 9 10.45 -6.89 -24.19
CA THR A 9 11.80 -7.11 -23.69
C THR A 9 11.79 -7.41 -22.19
N PHE A 10 11.00 -8.40 -21.77
CA PHE A 10 11.01 -8.86 -20.36
C PHE A 10 10.85 -10.38 -20.21
N MET A 11 11.23 -11.18 -21.20
CA MET A 11 11.26 -12.65 -21.06
C MET A 11 12.50 -13.31 -21.70
N GLU A 12 13.63 -12.62 -21.79
CA GLU A 12 14.91 -13.23 -22.18
C GLU A 12 16.04 -12.82 -21.22
N GLN A 13 15.92 -13.20 -19.96
CA GLN A 13 17.07 -13.23 -19.05
C GLN A 13 17.03 -14.44 -18.11
N SER A 14 16.72 -15.60 -18.69
CA SER A 14 17.07 -16.90 -18.10
C SER A 14 18.42 -17.35 -18.69
N GLY A 15 19.48 -17.31 -17.89
CA GLY A 15 20.70 -18.05 -18.20
C GLY A 15 21.98 -17.27 -17.97
N LYS A 16 22.54 -17.42 -16.77
CA LYS A 16 23.95 -17.80 -16.50
C LYS A 16 24.25 -17.54 -15.02
N LEU A 17 24.04 -18.56 -14.19
CA LEU A 17 24.74 -18.68 -12.92
C LEU A 17 26.20 -18.96 -13.25
N ILE A 18 27.09 -18.01 -12.98
CA ILE A 18 28.53 -18.29 -12.91
C ILE A 18 28.90 -18.29 -11.43
N LEU A 19 29.11 -19.51 -10.92
CA LEU A 19 29.92 -19.75 -9.72
C LEU A 19 31.35 -19.26 -10.01
N GLY A 20 31.87 -18.38 -9.16
CA GLY A 20 33.28 -17.96 -9.22
C GLY A 20 33.64 -17.09 -8.02
N ALA A 21 34.51 -17.64 -7.17
CA ALA A 21 34.90 -17.11 -5.86
C ALA A 21 35.65 -15.76 -5.91
N MET A 22 35.60 -15.00 -4.81
CA MET A 22 36.75 -14.63 -3.95
C MET A 22 36.37 -13.48 -3.00
N LEU A 23 36.95 -13.54 -1.81
CA LEU A 23 36.71 -12.71 -0.63
C LEU A 23 36.95 -11.20 -0.85
N GLY A 24 36.03 -10.37 -0.36
CA GLY A 24 36.17 -8.92 -0.33
C GLY A 24 34.86 -8.24 0.07
N SER A 25 34.64 -8.13 1.38
CA SER A 25 33.43 -7.63 2.02
C SER A 25 32.97 -6.26 1.54
N HIS A 26 32.03 -6.22 0.60
CA HIS A 26 31.02 -5.16 0.53
C HIS A 26 29.68 -5.84 0.25
N ILE A 27 28.95 -6.13 1.32
CA ILE A 27 27.53 -6.46 1.21
C ILE A 27 26.86 -5.21 0.65
N ALA A 28 26.59 -5.19 -0.66
CA ALA A 28 25.62 -4.27 -1.20
C ALA A 28 24.27 -4.70 -0.65
N THR A 29 23.90 -4.14 0.50
CA THR A 29 22.53 -4.20 1.00
C THR A 29 21.67 -3.60 -0.11
N ALA A 30 20.92 -4.44 -0.81
CA ALA A 30 19.86 -3.98 -1.68
C ALA A 30 18.85 -3.27 -0.77
N SER A 31 19.02 -1.95 -0.62
CA SER A 31 18.04 -1.11 0.06
C SER A 31 16.73 -1.31 -0.69
N ALA A 32 15.77 -1.91 0.00
CA ALA A 32 14.45 -2.15 -0.54
C ALA A 32 13.82 -0.80 -0.85
N ASN A 33 13.86 -0.45 -2.14
CA ASN A 33 12.85 0.30 -2.85
C ASN A 33 12.20 1.45 -2.04
N GLU A 34 12.91 2.58 -1.92
CA GLU A 34 12.29 3.85 -1.54
C GLU A 34 11.31 4.27 -2.63
N SER A 35 10.09 3.77 -2.53
CA SER A 35 8.96 4.23 -3.32
C SER A 35 8.68 5.66 -2.87
N ALA A 36 8.71 6.59 -3.82
CA ALA A 36 8.44 8.02 -3.67
C ALA A 36 7.28 8.33 -2.69
N PRO A 37 7.28 9.50 -2.03
CA PRO A 37 6.26 9.87 -1.05
C PRO A 37 4.89 9.92 -1.72
N GLN A 38 4.17 8.81 -1.64
CA GLN A 38 2.73 8.79 -1.80
C GLN A 38 2.16 9.34 -0.50
N ASP A 39 1.20 10.27 -0.60
CA ASP A 39 0.53 10.94 0.52
C ASP A 39 0.01 9.86 1.50
N ALA A 40 0.82 9.55 2.51
CA ALA A 40 0.61 8.47 3.46
C ALA A 40 0.15 9.08 4.77
N SER A 41 -0.86 8.47 5.39
CA SER A 41 -1.37 8.90 6.69
C SER A 41 -1.42 7.71 7.62
N THR A 42 -0.79 7.86 8.77
CA THR A 42 -0.84 6.89 9.87
C THR A 42 -1.88 7.37 10.88
N VAL A 43 -2.79 6.48 11.25
CA VAL A 43 -3.87 6.74 12.22
C VAL A 43 -3.89 5.64 13.27
N ASP A 44 -4.40 5.95 14.47
CA ASP A 44 -4.61 4.93 15.50
C ASP A 44 -5.68 3.92 15.06
N ALA A 45 -5.45 2.64 15.32
CA ALA A 45 -6.34 1.54 14.95
C ALA A 45 -7.75 1.66 15.56
N THR A 46 -7.88 2.38 16.68
CA THR A 46 -9.14 2.60 17.39
C THR A 46 -9.94 3.80 16.87
N THR A 47 -9.41 4.57 15.92
CA THR A 47 -10.10 5.74 15.38
C THR A 47 -11.16 5.34 14.36
N GLU A 48 -12.25 6.11 14.24
CA GLU A 48 -13.32 5.87 13.28
C GLU A 48 -13.08 6.55 11.92
N LEU A 49 -11.92 6.30 11.33
CA LEU A 49 -11.47 6.90 10.07
C LEU A 49 -11.57 5.93 8.88
N CYS A 50 -11.37 6.41 7.67
CA CYS A 50 -11.42 5.59 6.46
C CYS A 50 -10.39 4.44 6.51
N ALA A 51 -9.16 4.72 6.91
CA ALA A 51 -8.09 3.72 6.99
C ALA A 51 -8.42 2.56 7.94
N THR A 52 -9.24 2.76 8.97
CA THR A 52 -9.66 1.73 9.94
C THR A 52 -11.03 1.14 9.65
N CYS A 53 -11.70 1.58 8.57
CA CYS A 53 -13.05 1.15 8.21
C CYS A 53 -13.04 -0.09 7.29
N GLU A 54 -13.83 -1.11 7.60
CA GLU A 54 -13.99 -2.34 6.80
C GLU A 54 -14.32 -2.06 5.33
N TYR A 55 -15.09 -1.00 5.07
CA TYR A 55 -15.62 -0.70 3.73
C TYR A 55 -14.68 0.14 2.84
N TRP A 56 -13.52 0.54 3.34
CA TRP A 56 -12.60 1.38 2.58
C TRP A 56 -11.63 0.53 1.76
N GLY A 57 -11.63 0.73 0.45
CA GLY A 57 -10.82 -0.04 -0.51
C GLY A 57 -9.51 0.63 -0.91
N GLY A 58 -8.88 1.39 -0.02
CA GLY A 58 -7.55 1.98 -0.25
C GLY A 58 -6.41 1.05 0.18
N ILE A 59 -5.19 1.36 -0.26
CA ILE A 59 -3.99 0.63 0.18
C ILE A 59 -3.72 1.00 1.64
N ARG A 60 -3.57 -0.01 2.50
CA ARG A 60 -3.27 0.17 3.94
C ARG A 60 -2.51 -1.00 4.53
N GLN A 61 -1.73 -0.71 5.56
CA GLN A 61 -0.93 -1.67 6.32
C GLN A 61 -1.14 -1.45 7.82
N ILE A 62 -1.10 -2.53 8.60
CA ILE A 62 -1.22 -2.50 10.06
C ILE A 62 0.19 -2.58 10.64
N SER A 63 0.48 -1.84 11.71
CA SER A 63 1.75 -1.96 12.45
C SER A 63 1.88 -3.35 13.10
N GLU A 64 3.11 -3.79 13.38
CA GLU A 64 3.37 -5.08 14.02
C GLU A 64 2.68 -5.21 15.40
N ASP A 65 2.57 -4.09 16.12
CA ASP A 65 1.88 -4.03 17.42
C ASP A 65 0.36 -3.81 17.31
N THR A 66 -0.18 -3.78 16.08
CA THR A 66 -1.59 -3.59 15.75
C THR A 66 -2.22 -2.26 16.20
N LYS A 67 -1.42 -1.32 16.71
CA LYS A 67 -1.95 -0.06 17.27
C LYS A 67 -2.23 1.00 16.21
N THR A 68 -1.63 0.88 15.04
CA THR A 68 -1.73 1.91 13.99
C THR A 68 -1.99 1.30 12.63
N VAL A 69 -2.62 2.09 11.77
CA VAL A 69 -2.84 1.78 10.36
C VAL A 69 -2.26 2.89 9.51
N THR A 70 -1.36 2.53 8.60
CA THR A 70 -0.81 3.44 7.60
C THR A 70 -1.54 3.20 6.28
N GLY A 71 -2.32 4.19 5.85
CA GLY A 71 -2.96 4.20 4.54
C GLY A 71 -2.21 5.08 3.56
N THR A 72 -2.17 4.68 2.29
CA THR A 72 -1.42 5.39 1.24
C THR A 72 -2.33 5.78 0.09
N GLY A 73 -2.29 7.06 -0.28
CA GLY A 73 -3.09 7.59 -1.39
C GLY A 73 -4.58 7.63 -1.07
N MET A 74 -5.41 7.56 -2.10
CA MET A 74 -6.87 7.64 -1.98
C MET A 74 -7.49 6.25 -2.06
N GLY A 75 -8.57 6.01 -1.31
CA GLY A 75 -9.32 4.75 -1.36
C GLY A 75 -10.80 4.97 -1.67
N TRP A 76 -11.43 3.95 -2.27
CA TRP A 76 -12.84 3.99 -2.63
C TRP A 76 -13.74 3.59 -1.45
N CYS A 77 -14.78 4.38 -1.17
CA CYS A 77 -15.73 4.07 -0.11
C CYS A 77 -16.89 3.19 -0.61
N ASN A 78 -16.97 1.94 -0.12
CA ASN A 78 -18.02 0.97 -0.45
C ASN A 78 -19.18 0.93 0.56
N ASN A 79 -19.21 1.81 1.57
CA ASN A 79 -20.25 1.81 2.57
C ASN A 79 -21.52 2.53 2.07
N PRO A 80 -22.64 1.82 1.79
CA PRO A 80 -23.86 2.45 1.26
C PRO A 80 -24.51 3.44 2.24
N LYS A 81 -24.17 3.37 3.53
CA LYS A 81 -24.65 4.28 4.57
C LYS A 81 -23.75 5.50 4.78
N SER A 82 -22.64 5.61 4.05
CA SER A 82 -21.72 6.75 4.16
C SER A 82 -22.10 7.88 3.21
N ARG A 83 -21.96 9.14 3.65
CA ARG A 83 -22.03 10.33 2.77
C ARG A 83 -20.99 10.33 1.63
N ASN A 84 -19.95 9.51 1.80
CA ASN A 84 -18.87 9.31 0.84
C ASN A 84 -19.06 8.06 -0.02
N TYR A 85 -20.22 7.39 0.03
CA TYR A 85 -20.48 6.21 -0.79
C TYR A 85 -20.18 6.49 -2.27
N ARG A 86 -19.38 5.62 -2.90
CA ARG A 86 -18.91 5.75 -4.28
C ARG A 86 -18.07 7.01 -4.55
N LYS A 87 -17.27 7.42 -3.57
CA LYS A 87 -16.27 8.50 -3.72
C LYS A 87 -14.90 8.03 -3.24
N MET A 88 -13.87 8.70 -3.75
CA MET A 88 -12.50 8.56 -3.27
C MET A 88 -12.31 9.39 -2.00
N THR A 89 -11.72 8.80 -0.96
CA THR A 89 -11.42 9.46 0.31
C THR A 89 -9.97 9.22 0.73
N LYS A 90 -9.40 10.19 1.45
CA LYS A 90 -8.11 10.02 2.11
C LYS A 90 -8.23 9.03 3.28
N PRO A 91 -7.12 8.35 3.66
CA PRO A 91 -7.07 7.44 4.81
C PRO A 91 -7.49 8.08 6.14
N ASP A 92 -7.13 9.34 6.34
CA ASP A 92 -7.42 10.14 7.54
C ASP A 92 -8.81 10.81 7.52
N ALA A 93 -9.61 10.60 6.47
CA ALA A 93 -10.95 11.17 6.38
C ALA A 93 -11.95 10.48 7.33
N GLY A 94 -12.78 11.27 8.01
CA GLY A 94 -13.80 10.82 8.97
C GLY A 94 -14.36 12.00 9.78
N THR A 95 -15.12 11.79 10.86
CA THR A 95 -15.75 10.55 11.36
C THR A 95 -16.98 10.15 10.51
N MET A 96 -17.40 8.88 10.58
CA MET A 96 -18.48 8.34 9.76
C MET A 96 -19.56 7.67 10.62
N ILE A 97 -20.83 8.08 10.44
CA ILE A 97 -21.99 7.54 11.18
C ILE A 97 -22.12 6.01 11.06
N ALA A 98 -21.68 5.43 9.94
CA ALA A 98 -21.80 4.01 9.65
C ALA A 98 -20.44 3.30 9.64
N TRP A 99 -19.47 3.79 10.39
CA TRP A 99 -18.16 3.14 10.52
C TRP A 99 -18.31 1.71 11.06
N LYS A 100 -17.48 0.80 10.56
CA LYS A 100 -17.31 -0.56 11.07
C LYS A 100 -15.82 -0.84 11.08
N GLN A 101 -15.30 -1.28 12.22
CA GLN A 101 -13.90 -1.65 12.35
C GLN A 101 -13.50 -2.64 11.27
N TRP A 102 -12.33 -2.39 10.66
CA TRP A 102 -11.71 -3.30 9.73
C TRP A 102 -11.37 -4.61 10.44
N GLY A 103 -11.82 -5.73 9.89
CA GLY A 103 -11.69 -7.06 10.48
C GLY A 103 -10.26 -7.57 10.62
N ALA A 104 -9.27 -6.87 10.08
CA ALA A 104 -7.86 -7.17 10.33
C ALA A 104 -7.33 -6.54 11.65
N LEU A 105 -8.13 -5.69 12.31
CA LEU A 105 -7.81 -5.04 13.59
C LEU A 105 -8.45 -5.74 14.81
N SER A 106 -9.05 -6.92 14.62
CA SER A 106 -9.76 -7.69 15.66
C SER A 106 -8.91 -8.79 16.27
#